data_AF-A0A822LD98-F1
#
_entry.id   AF-A0A822LD98-F1
#
_cell.length_a   1.000
_cell.length_b   1.000
_cell.length_c   1.000
_cell.angle_alpha   90.00
_cell.angle_beta   90.00
_cell.angle_gamma   90.00
#
_symmetry.space_group_name_H-M   'P 1'
#
loop_
_entity.id
_entity.type
_entity.pdbx_description
1 polymer ?
#
loop_
_entity_poly.entity_id
_entity_poly.type
_entity_poly.pdbx_seq_one_letter_code
_entity_poly.pdbx_strand_id
1 'polypeptide(L)' 'MPCLNEAETLATCIGKARDYLERHKIAGEVLIADNGSSDGSQEIATNSGARVVTILERGL' A
#
# COMPACT_ATOMS: atom_id res chain seq x y z
N MET A 1 3.91 2.65 -3.49
CA MET A 1 4.18 1.26 -3.87
C MET A 1 3.14 0.83 -4.89
N PRO A 2 3.55 0.41 -6.11
CA PRO A 2 2.62 -0.18 -7.08
C PRO A 2 2.04 -1.51 -6.55
N CYS A 3 0.79 -1.81 -6.88
CA CYS A 3 0.09 -2.99 -6.39
C CYS A 3 -0.89 -3.53 -7.45
N LEU A 4 -0.86 -4.85 -7.67
CA LEU A 4 -1.85 -5.59 -8.45
C LEU A 4 -1.96 -7.01 -7.90
N ASN A 5 -3.05 -7.30 -7.20
CA ASN A 5 -3.32 -8.60 -6.58
C ASN A 5 -2.21 -9.13 -5.65
N GLU A 6 -1.87 -8.35 -4.63
CA GLU A 6 -0.78 -8.64 -3.67
C GLU A 6 -1.31 -8.92 -2.26
N ALA A 7 -2.55 -9.41 -2.11
CA ALA A 7 -3.21 -9.54 -0.81
C ALA A 7 -2.40 -10.29 0.26
N GLU A 8 -1.61 -11.30 -0.13
CA GLU A 8 -0.81 -12.12 0.80
C GLU A 8 0.38 -11.37 1.42
N THR A 9 0.95 -10.39 0.71
CA THR A 9 2.22 -9.75 1.10
C THR A 9 2.05 -8.27 1.48
N LEU A 10 1.00 -7.63 0.97
CA LEU A 10 0.78 -6.19 1.04
C LEU A 10 0.78 -5.62 2.47
N ALA A 11 0.09 -6.27 3.40
CA ALA A 11 0.00 -5.83 4.79
C ALA A 11 1.39 -5.78 5.46
N THR A 12 2.24 -6.77 5.19
CA THR A 12 3.61 -6.83 5.74
C THR A 12 4.47 -5.70 5.19
N CYS A 13 4.37 -5.41 3.89
CA CYS A 13 5.09 -4.31 3.25
C CYS A 13 4.69 -2.95 3.83
N ILE A 14 3.38 -2.71 3.99
CA ILE A 14 2.85 -1.47 4.58
C ILE A 14 3.30 -1.33 6.04
N GLY A 15 3.18 -2.39 6.83
CA GLY A 15 3.61 -2.41 8.23
C GLY A 15 5.07 -2.02 8.38
N LYS A 16 5.97 -2.62 7.59
CA LYS A 16 7.41 -2.26 7.62
C LYS A 16 7.68 -0.80 7.28
N ALA A 17 6.98 -0.25 6.28
CA ALA A 17 7.15 1.15 5.89
C ALA A 17 6.65 2.10 6.98
N ARG A 18 5.49 1.80 7.59
CA ARG A 18 4.93 2.59 8.69
C ARG A 18 5.81 2.54 9.94
N ASP A 19 6.25 1.35 10.33
CA ASP A 19 7.18 1.14 11.45
C ASP A 19 8.45 1.98 11.27
N TYR A 20 8.98 2.05 10.06
CA TYR A 20 10.15 2.86 9.76
C TYR A 20 9.90 4.35 10.00
N LEU A 21 8.77 4.88 9.49
CA LEU A 21 8.39 6.29 9.67
C LEU A 21 8.24 6.64 11.16
N GLU A 22 7.53 5.78 11.92
CA GLU A 22 7.33 5.99 13.37
C GLU A 22 8.65 5.96 14.14
N ARG A 23 9.49 4.95 13.93
CA ARG A 23 10.76 4.79 14.66
C ARG A 23 11.71 5.96 14.44
N HIS A 24 11.69 6.55 13.26
CA HIS A 24 12.56 7.68 12.90
C HIS A 24 11.89 9.04 13.10
N LYS A 25 10.64 9.08 13.60
CA LYS A 25 9.86 10.30 13.80
C LYS A 25 9.73 11.14 12.51
N ILE A 26 9.59 10.46 11.38
CA ILE A 26 9.41 11.09 10.08
C ILE A 26 7.91 11.31 9.86
N ALA A 27 7.51 12.56 9.65
CA ALA A 27 6.16 12.88 9.21
C ALA A 27 6.01 12.45 7.74
N GLY A 28 5.27 11.36 7.51
CA GLY A 28 5.06 10.80 6.18
C GLY A 28 3.85 9.87 6.12
N GLU A 29 3.53 9.43 4.90
CA GLU A 29 2.45 8.49 4.62
C GLU A 29 2.95 7.32 3.76
N VAL A 30 2.24 6.19 3.81
CA VAL A 30 2.44 5.08 2.87
C VAL A 30 1.39 5.19 1.78
N LEU A 31 1.84 5.38 0.53
CA LEU A 31 0.98 5.47 -0.64
C LEU A 31 0.98 4.16 -1.43
N ILE A 32 -0.19 3.59 -1.70
CA ILE A 32 -0.39 2.42 -2.58
C ILE A 32 -1.01 2.90 -3.88
N ALA A 33 -0.35 2.60 -4.99
CA ALA A 33 -0.84 2.83 -6.35
C ALA A 33 -1.42 1.50 -6.86
N ASP A 34 -2.74 1.33 -6.79
CA ASP A 34 -3.41 0.08 -7.13
C ASP A 34 -3.88 0.09 -8.60
N ASN A 35 -3.50 -0.93 -9.36
CA ASN A 35 -3.81 -1.06 -10.78
C ASN A 35 -5.03 -1.94 -11.08
N GLY A 36 -6.03 -1.94 -10.21
CA GLY A 36 -7.27 -2.70 -10.37
C GLY A 36 -7.20 -4.10 -9.77
N SER A 37 -6.71 -4.21 -8.53
CA SER A 37 -6.73 -5.47 -7.80
C SER A 37 -8.16 -5.96 -7.55
N SER A 38 -8.37 -7.27 -7.64
CA SER A 38 -9.65 -7.95 -7.42
C SER A 38 -9.62 -8.96 -6.28
N ASP A 39 -8.49 -9.07 -5.57
CA ASP A 39 -8.23 -10.05 -4.52
C ASP A 39 -8.40 -9.49 -3.08
N GLY A 40 -8.89 -8.26 -2.95
CA GLY A 40 -9.01 -7.55 -1.67
C GLY A 40 -7.81 -6.68 -1.29
N SER A 41 -6.79 -6.56 -2.13
CA SER A 41 -5.59 -5.73 -1.86
C SER A 41 -5.90 -4.29 -1.42
N GLN A 42 -6.88 -3.62 -2.05
CA GLN A 42 -7.23 -2.23 -1.69
C GLN A 42 -7.77 -2.11 -0.25
N GLU A 43 -8.60 -3.07 0.18
CA GLU A 43 -9.14 -3.10 1.54
C GLU A 43 -8.04 -3.40 2.55
N ILE A 44 -7.16 -4.36 2.25
CA ILE A 44 -5.99 -4.67 3.07
C ILE A 44 -5.10 -3.44 3.23
N ALA A 45 -4.83 -2.70 2.15
CA ALA A 45 -4.01 -1.49 2.20
C ALA A 45 -4.63 -0.39 3.08
N THR A 46 -5.92 -0.13 2.90
CA THR A 46 -6.67 0.86 3.68
C THR A 46 -6.70 0.49 5.17
N ASN A 47 -7.00 -0.77 5.49
CA ASN A 47 -7.02 -1.28 6.86
C ASN A 47 -5.62 -1.29 7.49
N SER A 48 -4.56 -1.43 6.69
CA SER A 48 -3.17 -1.30 7.13
C SER A 48 -2.72 0.16 7.28
N GLY A 49 -3.62 1.13 7.06
CA GLY A 49 -3.40 2.57 7.21
C GLY A 49 -2.52 3.19 6.13
N ALA A 50 -2.48 2.58 4.94
CA ALA A 50 -1.96 3.23 3.76
C ALA A 50 -3.05 4.04 3.05
N ARG A 51 -2.65 5.10 2.33
CA ARG A 51 -3.53 5.78 1.39
C ARG A 51 -3.50 5.03 0.06
N VAL A 52 -4.66 4.67 -0.46
CA VAL A 52 -4.80 3.99 -1.76
C VAL A 52 -5.14 5.02 -2.83
N VAL A 53 -4.46 4.93 -3.97
CA VAL A 53 -4.76 5.67 -5.20
C VAL A 53 -4.96 4.65 -6.31
N THR A 54 -6.14 4.68 -6.93
CA THR A 54 -6.45 3.84 -8.09
C THR A 54 -5.77 4.40 -9.33
N ILE A 55 -5.04 3.55 -10.06
CA ILE A 55 -4.33 3.89 -11.28
C ILE A 55 -4.91 3.07 -12.43
N LEU A 56 -5.45 3.76 -13.43
CA LEU A 56 -6.08 3.15 -14.60
C LEU A 56 -5.06 2.61 -15.61
N GLU A 57 -3.87 3.19 -15.66
CA GLU A 57 -2.82 2.82 -16.62
C GLU A 57 -1.74 1.97 -15.96
N ARG A 58 -1.33 0.88 -16.60
CA ARG A 58 -0.18 0.10 -16.15
C ARG A 58 1.09 0.92 -16.34
N GLY A 59 1.95 0.95 -15.33
CA GLY A 59 3.31 1.45 -15.49
C GLY A 59 4.05 0.67 -16.58
N LEU A 60 4.95 1.35 -17.29
CA LEU A 60 5.84 0.76 -18.30
C LEU A 60 6.79 -0.26 -17.70
#